data_AF-A0A6J7G2A0-F1
#
_entry.id   AF-A0A6J7G2A0-F1
#
_cell.length_a   1.000
_cell.length_b   1.000
_cell.length_c   1.000
_cell.angle_alpha   90.00
_cell.angle_beta   90.00
_cell.angle_gamma   90.00
#
_symmetry.space_group_name_H-M   'P 1'
#
loop_
_entity.id
_entity.type
_entity.pdbx_description
1 polymer ?
#
loop_
_entity_poly.entity_id
_entity_poly.type
_entity_poly.pdbx_seq_one_letter_code
_entity_poly.pdbx_strand_id
1 'polypeptide(L)'
;MEVAITELDVPLGPLRAEQAQVDTYRQVVRECLIAGCSEITTWGVTDAFTTLDSAGQRENNPLLSAFFSNPSKPLLLDSAYNPKAAYQAVVDAIEQTPRP
;
A
#
# COMPACT_ATOMS: atom_id res chain seq x y z
N MET A 1 -22.55 10.83 -0.54
CA MET A 1 -22.18 9.42 -0.73
C MET A 1 -21.01 9.15 0.18
N GLU A 2 -20.97 7.99 0.83
CA GLU A 2 -19.83 7.57 1.64
C GLU A 2 -18.67 7.13 0.74
N VAL A 3 -17.44 7.50 1.10
CA VAL A 3 -16.23 7.16 0.34
C VAL A 3 -15.33 6.32 1.24
N ALA A 4 -14.87 5.19 0.72
CA ALA A 4 -13.91 4.30 1.36
C ALA A 4 -12.93 3.75 0.32
N ILE A 5 -11.70 3.49 0.75
CA ILE A 5 -10.71 2.75 -0.04
C ILE A 5 -10.72 1.32 0.49
N THR A 6 -11.11 0.33 -0.32
CA THR A 6 -11.36 -1.04 0.16
C THR A 6 -10.19 -2.01 -0.04
N GLU A 7 -9.25 -1.69 -0.95
CA GLU A 7 -8.22 -2.64 -1.41
C GLU A 7 -6.88 -1.92 -1.67
N LEU A 8 -6.37 -1.15 -0.69
CA LEU A 8 -5.12 -0.42 -0.86
C LEU A 8 -3.90 -1.34 -0.80
N ASP A 9 -3.09 -1.33 -1.84
CA ASP A 9 -1.72 -1.84 -1.84
C ASP A 9 -0.84 -0.96 -2.75
N VAL A 10 0.45 -0.84 -2.44
CA VAL A 10 1.37 0.05 -3.17
C VAL A 10 2.65 -0.71 -3.52
N PRO A 11 2.70 -1.43 -4.65
CA PRO A 11 3.87 -2.23 -5.01
C PRO A 11 5.12 -1.39 -5.27
N LEU A 12 6.28 -1.95 -4.92
CA LEU A 12 7.56 -1.37 -5.29
C LEU A 12 7.76 -1.44 -6.81
N GLY A 13 8.16 -0.32 -7.40
CA GLY A 13 8.58 -0.27 -8.79
C GLY A 13 9.90 -1.03 -9.05
N PRO A 14 10.42 -1.05 -10.29
CA PRO A 14 11.58 -1.86 -10.67
C PRO A 14 12.87 -1.46 -9.94
N LEU A 15 12.99 -0.19 -9.54
CA LEU A 15 14.12 0.34 -8.78
C LEU A 15 14.06 0.02 -7.27
N ARG A 16 12.97 -0.59 -6.79
CA ARG A 16 12.76 -0.95 -5.37
C ARG A 16 12.95 0.22 -4.41
N ALA A 17 12.63 1.44 -4.84
CA ALA A 17 12.71 2.63 -4.02
C ALA A 17 11.59 2.64 -2.97
N GLU A 18 11.91 2.23 -1.73
CA GLU A 18 10.94 2.17 -0.63
C GLU A 18 10.36 3.55 -0.26
N GLN A 19 11.14 4.62 -0.44
CA GLN A 19 10.68 5.98 -0.17
C GLN A 19 9.46 6.37 -1.03
N ALA A 20 9.39 5.89 -2.28
CA ALA A 20 8.23 6.17 -3.12
C ALA A 20 6.95 5.53 -2.55
N GLN A 21 7.06 4.30 -2.02
CA GLN A 21 5.96 3.63 -1.34
C GLN A 21 5.54 4.38 -0.07
N VAL A 22 6.51 4.81 0.74
CA VAL A 22 6.29 5.63 1.94
C VAL A 22 5.48 6.88 1.61
N ASP A 23 5.89 7.61 0.57
CA ASP A 23 5.26 8.87 0.18
C ASP A 23 3.86 8.65 -0.39
N THR A 24 3.66 7.59 -1.18
CA THR A 24 2.33 7.22 -1.71
C THR A 24 1.36 6.84 -0.59
N TYR A 25 1.76 5.98 0.37
CA TYR A 25 0.89 5.64 1.49
C TYR A 25 0.51 6.88 2.31
N ARG A 26 1.48 7.75 2.63
CA ARG A 26 1.23 9.00 3.33
C ARG A 26 0.21 9.86 2.59
N GLN A 27 0.40 10.02 1.28
CA GLN A 27 -0.47 10.84 0.45
C GLN A 27 -1.89 10.29 0.41
N VAL A 28 -2.06 9.00 0.10
CA VAL A 28 -3.40 8.37 0.01
C VAL A 28 -4.17 8.51 1.32
N VAL A 29 -3.53 8.24 2.47
CA VAL A 29 -4.19 8.35 3.78
C VAL A 29 -4.56 9.79 4.08
N ARG A 30 -3.64 10.73 3.88
CA ARG A 30 -3.90 12.16 4.07
C ARG A 30 -5.07 12.65 3.23
N GLU A 31 -5.08 12.35 1.94
CA GLU A 31 -6.15 12.80 1.04
C GLU A 31 -7.49 12.17 1.40
N CYS A 32 -7.51 10.90 1.83
CA CYS A 32 -8.75 10.28 2.29
C CYS A 32 -9.31 10.98 3.54
N LEU A 33 -8.45 11.31 4.50
CA LEU A 33 -8.86 12.04 5.71
C LEU A 33 -9.42 13.43 5.38
N ILE A 34 -8.76 14.16 4.47
CA ILE A 34 -9.23 15.48 4.00
C ILE A 34 -10.58 15.38 3.28
N ALA A 35 -10.77 14.33 2.48
CA ALA A 35 -12.01 14.10 1.75
C ALA A 35 -13.17 13.62 2.63
N GLY A 36 -12.92 13.32 3.92
CA GLY A 36 -13.93 12.75 4.82
C GLY A 36 -14.25 11.28 4.50
N CYS A 37 -13.27 10.51 3.98
CA CYS A 37 -13.41 9.06 3.85
C CYS A 37 -13.72 8.42 5.20
N SER A 38 -14.58 7.40 5.19
CA SER A 38 -14.91 6.62 6.40
C SER A 38 -13.89 5.53 6.71
N GLU A 39 -13.24 4.95 5.69
CA GLU A 39 -12.38 3.79 5.84
C GLU A 39 -11.26 3.70 4.78
N ILE A 40 -10.13 3.12 5.19
CA ILE A 40 -9.12 2.56 4.31
C ILE A 40 -8.82 1.12 4.75
N THR A 41 -9.04 0.17 3.86
CA THR A 41 -8.71 -1.25 4.00
C THR A 41 -7.60 -1.61 3.02
N THR A 42 -6.59 -2.36 3.49
CA THR A 42 -5.47 -2.84 2.67
C THR A 42 -5.79 -4.19 2.05
N TRP A 43 -5.26 -4.47 0.85
CA TRP A 43 -5.48 -5.75 0.17
C TRP A 43 -4.51 -6.84 0.64
N GLY A 44 -4.64 -7.18 1.92
CA GLY A 44 -3.78 -8.12 2.62
C GLY A 44 -3.12 -7.50 3.84
N VAL A 45 -2.42 -8.32 4.62
CA VAL A 45 -1.82 -7.89 5.91
C VAL A 45 -0.30 -7.76 5.83
N THR A 46 0.36 -8.73 5.19
CA THR A 46 1.82 -8.86 5.10
C THR A 46 2.24 -9.15 3.67
N ASP A 47 3.42 -8.66 3.29
CA ASP A 47 4.07 -8.96 2.02
C ASP A 47 4.20 -10.47 1.74
N ALA A 48 4.16 -11.34 2.76
CA ALA A 48 4.22 -12.80 2.58
C ALA A 48 3.03 -13.40 1.79
N PHE A 49 1.87 -12.73 1.79
CA PHE A 49 0.62 -13.27 1.25
C PHE A 49 -0.09 -12.33 0.27
N THR A 50 0.60 -11.34 -0.28
CA THR A 50 0.00 -10.45 -1.30
C THR A 50 -0.40 -11.23 -2.55
N THR A 51 -1.57 -10.91 -3.11
CA THR A 51 -2.03 -11.50 -4.36
C THR A 51 -1.17 -11.07 -5.55
N LEU A 52 -0.51 -9.92 -5.48
CA LEU A 52 0.35 -9.38 -6.55
C LEU A 52 1.53 -10.30 -6.88
N ASP A 53 1.99 -11.11 -5.93
CA ASP A 53 3.10 -12.06 -6.12
C ASP A 53 2.64 -13.49 -6.39
N SER A 54 1.33 -13.75 -6.37
CA SER A 54 0.78 -15.08 -6.66
C SER A 54 1.07 -15.49 -8.12
N ALA A 55 1.41 -16.77 -8.32
CA ALA A 55 1.79 -17.29 -9.64
C ALA A 55 0.71 -17.02 -10.70
N GLY A 56 -0.56 -17.27 -10.37
CA GLY A 56 -1.68 -17.01 -11.28
C GLY A 56 -1.83 -15.54 -11.66
N GLN A 57 -1.60 -14.60 -10.73
CA GLN A 57 -1.67 -13.17 -11.07
C GLN A 57 -0.47 -12.75 -11.94
N ARG A 58 0.73 -13.22 -11.63
CA ARG A 58 1.95 -12.89 -12.40
C ARG A 58 1.95 -13.47 -13.81
N GLU A 59 1.38 -14.66 -13.99
CA GLU A 59 1.23 -15.29 -15.31
C GLU A 59 0.19 -14.57 -16.16
N ASN A 60 -0.96 -14.20 -15.58
CA ASN A 60 -2.09 -13.63 -16.32
C ASN A 60 -2.05 -12.11 -16.43
N ASN A 61 -1.15 -11.42 -15.73
CA ASN A 61 -1.02 -9.96 -15.76
C ASN A 61 0.41 -9.53 -16.09
N PRO A 62 0.73 -9.33 -17.39
CA PRO A 62 2.07 -8.92 -17.82
C PRO A 62 2.46 -7.52 -17.30
N LEU A 63 1.49 -6.67 -16.92
CA LEU A 63 1.78 -5.36 -16.34
C LEU A 63 2.43 -5.49 -14.97
N LEU A 64 2.06 -6.49 -14.17
CA LEU A 64 2.72 -6.72 -12.88
C LEU A 64 4.22 -6.99 -13.05
N SER A 65 4.57 -7.81 -14.04
CA SER A 65 5.96 -8.15 -14.35
C SER A 65 6.73 -7.01 -15.03
N ALA A 66 6.05 -6.17 -15.80
CA ALA A 66 6.67 -5.04 -16.49
C ALA A 66 6.92 -3.84 -15.55
N PHE A 67 6.01 -3.57 -14.61
CA PHE A 67 6.02 -2.34 -13.83
C PHE A 67 6.36 -2.51 -12.35
N PHE A 68 6.24 -3.72 -11.79
CA PHE A 68 6.48 -3.94 -10.37
C PHE A 68 7.56 -4.98 -10.11
N SER A 69 8.33 -4.72 -9.07
CA SER A 69 9.31 -5.67 -8.57
C SER A 69 8.66 -7.01 -8.21
N ASN A 70 9.45 -8.07 -8.29
CA ASN A 70 9.13 -9.37 -7.71
C ASN A 70 10.24 -9.75 -6.71
N PRO A 71 9.95 -9.87 -5.40
CA PRO A 71 8.65 -9.64 -4.76
C PRO A 71 8.21 -8.16 -4.84
N SER A 72 6.90 -7.92 -4.90
CA SER A 72 6.31 -6.57 -5.04
C SER A 72 6.30 -5.80 -3.73
N LYS A 73 6.28 -6.51 -2.60
CA LYS A 73 6.30 -5.94 -1.23
C LYS A 73 5.32 -4.77 -1.03
N PRO A 74 4.01 -4.91 -1.33
CA PRO A 74 3.14 -3.76 -1.47
C PRO A 74 2.47 -3.29 -0.18
N LEU A 75 2.59 -4.04 0.93
CA LEU A 75 1.83 -3.85 2.17
C LEU A 75 2.64 -3.14 3.26
N LEU A 76 1.99 -2.87 4.39
CA LEU A 76 2.59 -2.14 5.51
C LEU A 76 3.51 -3.01 6.39
N LEU A 77 3.32 -4.33 6.36
CA LEU A 77 4.14 -5.28 7.10
C LEU A 77 4.99 -6.13 6.15
N ASP A 78 6.24 -6.34 6.52
CA ASP A 78 7.14 -7.24 5.78
C ASP A 78 6.72 -8.71 5.93
N SER A 79 7.43 -9.62 5.27
CA SER A 79 7.11 -11.06 5.29
C SER A 79 7.29 -11.73 6.65
N ALA A 80 7.91 -11.06 7.62
CA ALA A 80 8.08 -11.50 9.00
C ALA A 80 7.16 -10.75 9.97
N TYR A 81 6.16 -10.01 9.45
CA TYR A 81 5.20 -9.21 10.19
C TYR A 81 5.81 -7.99 10.92
N ASN A 82 7.03 -7.58 10.58
CA ASN A 82 7.57 -6.34 11.12
C ASN A 82 7.00 -5.14 10.34
N PRO A 83 6.74 -4.01 11.03
CA PRO A 83 6.28 -2.79 10.36
C PRO A 83 7.38 -2.22 9.46
N LYS A 84 7.00 -1.83 8.25
CA LYS A 84 7.86 -1.12 7.28
C LYS A 84 7.80 0.38 7.51
N ALA A 85 8.68 1.13 6.85
CA ALA A 85 8.62 2.60 6.87
C ALA A 85 7.26 3.16 6.41
N ALA A 86 6.58 2.46 5.49
CA ALA A 86 5.23 2.80 5.05
C ALA A 86 4.18 2.73 6.18
N TYR A 87 4.32 1.79 7.12
CA TYR A 87 3.46 1.69 8.30
C TYR A 87 3.56 2.97 9.13
N GLN A 88 4.78 3.42 9.44
CA GLN A 88 4.98 4.64 10.21
C GLN A 88 4.42 5.87 9.47
N ALA A 89 4.57 5.93 8.15
CA ALA A 89 4.03 7.01 7.34
C ALA A 89 2.49 7.12 7.41
N VAL A 90 1.79 5.98 7.52
CA VAL A 90 0.34 5.94 7.74
C VAL A 90 -0.02 6.45 9.13
N VAL A 91 0.69 6.01 10.17
CA VAL A 91 0.49 6.50 11.55
C VAL A 91 0.66 8.02 11.61
N ASP A 92 1.78 8.51 11.08
CA ASP A 92 2.09 9.95 11.02
C ASP A 92 0.99 10.73 10.29
N ALA A 93 0.50 10.22 9.15
CA ALA A 93 -0.57 10.87 8.39
C ALA A 93 -1.87 10.97 9.19
N ILE A 94 -2.23 9.93 9.95
CA ILE A 94 -3.44 9.92 10.79
C ILE A 94 -3.32 10.91 11.95
N GLU A 95 -2.15 11.00 12.58
CA GLU A 95 -1.92 11.89 13.71
C GLU A 95 -1.85 13.37 13.31
N GLN A 96 -1.30 13.65 12.11
CA GLN A 96 -1.01 15.01 11.66
C GLN A 96 -2.11 15.62 10.78
N THR A 97 -3.04 14.82 10.25
CA THR A 97 -4.08 15.31 9.34
C THR A 97 -5.38 15.59 10.11
N PRO A 98 -5.85 16.85 10.15
CA PRO A 98 -7.16 17.17 10.72
C PRO A 98 -8.27 16.47 9.95
N ARG A 99 -9.27 15.98 10.69
CA ARG A 99 -10.50 15.44 10.10
C ARG A 99 -11.56 16.55 10.04
N PRO A 100 -12.38 16.60 8.98
CA PRO A 100 -13.47 17.56 8.86
C PRO A 100 -14.53 17.38 9.97
#